data_AF-A0A936VHK4-F1
#
_entry.id   AF-A0A936VHK4-F1
#
_cell.length_a   1.000
_cell.length_b   1.000
_cell.length_c   1.000
_cell.angle_alpha   90.00
_cell.angle_beta   90.00
_cell.angle_gamma   90.00
#
_symmetry.space_group_name_H-M   'P 1'
#
loop_
_entity.id
_entity.type
_entity.pdbx_description
1 polymer ?
#
loop_
_entity_poly.entity_id
_entity_poly.type
_entity_poly.pdbx_seq_one_letter_code
_entity_poly.pdbx_strand_id
1 'polypeptide(L)'
;MELGADGWLLEVKPEGKVLCQYGVSMDEVMALMSDGTPEDLGTDEVAKQAKYFLQPAVSRYRALLLQSGFVEETEITDEFVAVTFARGADLNNRSKLEDLLRWCRGNIGKAS
;
A
#
# COMPACT_ATOMS: atom_id res chain seq x y z
N MET A 1 11.17 -5.60 -0.78
CA MET A 1 10.38 -4.81 0.20
C MET A 1 9.81 -5.80 1.20
N GLU A 2 10.23 -5.78 2.47
CA GLU A 2 9.57 -6.63 3.48
C GLU A 2 8.29 -5.93 3.93
N LEU A 3 7.15 -6.53 3.60
CA LEU A 3 5.85 -6.07 4.07
C LEU A 3 5.74 -6.36 5.58
N GLY A 4 5.08 -5.49 6.34
CA GLY A 4 4.76 -5.78 7.74
C GLY A 4 3.94 -7.07 7.87
N ALA A 5 3.83 -7.63 9.08
CA ALA A 5 3.15 -8.90 9.34
C ALA A 5 1.72 -9.01 8.77
N ASP A 6 1.09 -7.87 8.49
CA ASP A 6 -0.27 -7.75 7.97
C ASP A 6 -0.33 -7.26 6.50
N GLY A 7 0.80 -7.27 5.79
CA GLY A 7 0.94 -6.79 4.40
C GLY A 7 1.01 -5.27 4.24
N TRP A 8 0.86 -4.51 5.32
CA TRP A 8 0.94 -3.04 5.32
C TRP A 8 2.33 -2.53 5.70
N LEU A 9 2.76 -1.47 5.02
CA LEU A 9 3.95 -0.69 5.31
C LEU A 9 3.54 0.72 5.75
N LEU A 10 4.16 1.21 6.83
CA LEU A 10 4.02 2.59 7.30
C LEU A 10 5.38 3.28 7.18
N GLU A 11 5.46 4.30 6.31
CA GLU A 11 6.70 5.02 6.02
C GLU A 11 6.55 6.52 6.28
N VAL A 12 7.63 7.17 6.71
CA VAL A 12 7.77 8.63 6.71
C VAL A 12 8.81 9.00 5.67
N LYS A 13 8.40 9.76 4.66
CA LYS A 13 9.28 10.23 3.60
C LYS A 13 9.96 11.56 3.96
N PRO A 14 11.22 11.80 3.52
CA PRO A 14 11.96 13.03 3.82
C PRO A 14 11.27 14.31 3.33
N GLU A 15 10.45 14.25 2.29
CA GLU A 15 9.66 15.36 1.76
C GLU A 15 8.46 15.76 2.62
N GLY A 16 8.30 15.17 3.82
CA GLY A 16 7.21 15.50 4.72
C GLY A 16 5.90 14.80 4.36
N LYS A 17 5.96 13.51 4.03
CA LYS A 17 4.78 12.67 3.83
C LYS A 17 4.80 11.47 4.76
N VAL A 18 3.63 11.07 5.23
CA VAL A 18 3.39 9.77 5.85
C VAL A 18 2.64 8.91 4.85
N LEU A 19 3.13 7.70 4.61
CA LEU A 19 2.56 6.74 3.68
C LEU A 19 2.05 5.51 4.44
N CYS A 20 0.81 5.12 4.17
CA CYS A 20 0.29 3.78 4.48
C CYS A 20 0.18 3.02 3.15
N GLN A 21 1.01 1.99 2.96
CA GLN A 21 1.11 1.26 1.70
C GLN A 21 0.72 -0.19 1.89
N TYR A 22 0.02 -0.74 0.91
CA TYR A 22 -0.23 -2.18 0.78
C TYR A 22 0.16 -2.59 -0.63
N GLY A 23 1.09 -3.54 -0.76
CA GLY A 23 1.65 -3.91 -2.05
C GLY A 23 1.99 -5.38 -2.13
N VAL A 24 2.24 -5.83 -3.35
CA VAL A 24 2.70 -7.18 -3.69
C VAL A 24 3.84 -7.07 -4.68
N SER A 25 4.77 -8.02 -4.62
CA SER A 25 5.82 -8.13 -5.63
C SER A 25 5.24 -8.62 -6.96
N MET A 26 5.87 -8.23 -8.07
CA MET A 26 5.43 -8.71 -9.39
C MET A 26 5.55 -10.24 -9.49
N ASP A 27 6.57 -10.82 -8.87
CA ASP A 27 6.78 -12.27 -8.77
C ASP A 27 5.60 -12.99 -8.09
N GLU A 28 5.06 -12.43 -7.00
CA GLU A 28 3.88 -12.97 -6.33
C GLU A 28 2.63 -12.90 -7.21
N VAL A 29 2.45 -11.82 -7.96
CA VAL A 29 1.34 -11.68 -8.91
C VAL A 29 1.48 -12.70 -10.04
N MET A 30 2.67 -12.88 -10.60
CA MET A 30 2.93 -13.90 -11.62
C MET A 30 2.68 -15.31 -11.07
N ALA A 31 3.13 -15.61 -9.85
CA ALA A 31 2.89 -16.90 -9.20
C ALA A 31 1.39 -17.16 -8.96
N LEU A 32 0.62 -16.14 -8.60
CA LEU A 32 -0.84 -16.24 -8.43
C LEU A 32 -1.59 -16.51 -9.74
N MET A 33 -1.04 -16.06 -10.87
CA MET A 33 -1.66 -16.22 -12.19
C MET A 33 -1.25 -17.52 -12.91
N SER A 34 -0.12 -18.11 -12.54
CA SER A 34 0.50 -19.23 -13.28
C SER A 34 0.01 -20.62 -12.83
N ASP A 35 -1.31 -20.79 -12.68
CA ASP A 35 -1.98 -22.06 -12.29
C ASP A 35 -1.87 -23.20 -13.34
N GLY A 36 -0.71 -23.33 -14.01
CA GLY A 36 -0.32 -24.52 -14.78
C GLY A 36 0.35 -24.26 -16.12
N THR A 37 0.38 -23.03 -16.64
CA THR A 37 1.00 -22.73 -17.95
C THR A 37 1.71 -21.38 -17.93
N PRO A 38 2.97 -21.29 -18.38
CA PRO A 38 3.68 -20.02 -18.51
C PRO A 38 3.15 -19.32 -19.77
N GLU A 39 2.01 -18.64 -19.65
CA GLU A 39 1.64 -17.60 -20.62
C GLU A 39 2.45 -16.34 -20.30
N ASP A 40 3.11 -15.80 -21.33
CA ASP A 40 3.87 -14.56 -21.27
C ASP A 40 2.87 -13.39 -21.20
N LEU A 41 2.37 -13.12 -19.98
CA LEU A 41 1.42 -12.04 -19.73
C LEU A 41 2.15 -10.70 -19.81
N GLY A 42 1.68 -9.82 -20.69
CA GLY A 42 2.21 -8.46 -20.79
C GLY A 42 2.02 -7.69 -19.47
N THR A 43 2.93 -6.75 -19.18
CA THR A 43 2.96 -5.94 -17.96
C THR A 43 1.62 -5.28 -17.61
N ASP A 44 0.83 -4.89 -18.61
CA ASP A 44 -0.50 -4.29 -18.42
C ASP A 44 -1.52 -5.26 -17.80
N GLU A 45 -1.50 -6.53 -18.21
CA GLU A 45 -2.43 -7.54 -17.69
C GLU A 45 -2.02 -7.92 -16.26
N VAL A 46 -0.72 -8.08 -16.00
CA VAL A 46 -0.19 -8.33 -14.65
C VAL A 46 -0.56 -7.18 -13.71
N ALA A 47 -0.35 -5.93 -14.13
CA ALA A 47 -0.70 -4.75 -13.34
C ALA A 47 -2.20 -4.64 -13.04
N LYS A 48 -3.05 -5.05 -13.99
CA LYS A 48 -4.50 -5.10 -13.79
C LYS A 48 -4.88 -6.16 -12.77
N GLN A 49 -4.32 -7.36 -12.85
CA GLN A 49 -4.58 -8.43 -11.89
C GLN A 49 -4.07 -8.06 -10.49
N ALA A 50 -2.88 -7.45 -10.39
CA ALA A 50 -2.36 -6.94 -9.14
C ALA A 50 -3.31 -5.92 -8.49
N LYS A 51 -3.86 -4.96 -9.25
CA LYS A 51 -4.86 -4.01 -8.71
C LYS A 51 -6.11 -4.71 -8.18
N TYR A 52 -6.62 -5.72 -8.90
CA TYR A 52 -7.77 -6.51 -8.42
C TYR A 52 -7.44 -7.27 -7.13
N PHE A 53 -6.22 -7.80 -7.01
CA PHE A 53 -5.75 -8.50 -5.82
C PHE A 53 -5.60 -7.58 -4.60
N LEU A 54 -5.11 -6.35 -4.80
CA LEU A 54 -4.89 -5.37 -3.72
C LEU A 54 -6.20 -4.75 -3.23
N GLN A 55 -7.21 -4.62 -4.10
CA GLN A 55 -8.48 -3.93 -3.82
C GLN A 55 -9.19 -4.40 -2.54
N PRO A 56 -9.39 -5.71 -2.30
CA PRO A 56 -10.03 -6.21 -1.09
C PRO A 56 -9.29 -5.83 0.20
N ALA A 57 -7.95 -5.87 0.18
CA ALA A 57 -7.13 -5.58 1.34
C ALA A 57 -7.22 -4.11 1.76
N VAL A 58 -7.31 -3.20 0.79
CA VAL A 58 -7.38 -1.75 1.06
C VAL A 58 -8.79 -1.22 1.25
N SER A 59 -9.81 -1.88 0.67
CA SER A 59 -11.19 -1.37 0.66
C SER A 59 -11.76 -1.10 2.05
N ARG A 60 -11.44 -1.94 3.04
CA ARG A 60 -11.92 -1.75 4.43
C ARG A 60 -11.33 -0.51 5.12
N TYR A 61 -10.15 -0.06 4.70
CA TYR A 61 -9.46 1.09 5.29
C TYR A 61 -9.63 2.37 4.46
N ARG A 62 -10.00 2.23 3.18
CA ARG A 62 -10.08 3.32 2.21
C ARG A 62 -10.88 4.52 2.71
N ALA A 63 -12.11 4.28 3.17
CA ALA A 63 -12.97 5.36 3.67
C ALA A 63 -12.35 6.09 4.87
N LEU A 64 -11.79 5.34 5.83
CA LEU A 64 -11.15 5.88 7.02
C LEU A 64 -9.94 6.76 6.67
N LEU A 65 -9.08 6.28 5.77
CA LEU A 65 -7.86 6.98 5.35
C LEU A 65 -8.21 8.26 4.57
N LEU A 66 -9.12 8.18 3.61
CA LEU A 66 -9.55 9.35 2.82
C LEU A 66 -10.19 10.42 3.72
N GLN A 67 -11.08 10.04 4.65
CA GLN A 67 -11.69 10.97 5.61
C GLN A 67 -10.67 11.58 6.57
N SER A 68 -9.55 10.88 6.81
CA SER A 68 -8.45 11.36 7.65
C SER A 68 -7.45 12.24 6.89
N GLY A 69 -7.74 12.60 5.64
CA GLY A 69 -6.94 13.52 4.84
C GLY A 69 -5.77 12.87 4.10
N PHE A 70 -5.78 11.54 3.94
CA PHE A 70 -4.88 10.87 3.01
C PHE A 70 -5.42 10.97 1.58
N VAL A 71 -4.51 10.96 0.62
CA VAL A 71 -4.77 10.84 -0.82
C VAL A 71 -4.33 9.46 -1.26
N GLU A 72 -5.17 8.77 -2.01
CA GLU A 72 -4.87 7.46 -2.57
C GLU A 72 -4.17 7.58 -3.92
N GLU A 73 -3.08 6.85 -4.08
CA GLU A 73 -2.30 6.74 -5.29
C GLU A 73 -2.02 5.24 -5.54
N THR A 74 -1.86 4.86 -6.80
CA THR A 74 -1.41 3.50 -7.15
C THR A 74 -0.05 3.61 -7.82
N GLU A 75 0.92 2.90 -7.27
CA GLU A 75 2.27 2.81 -7.80
C GLU A 75 2.43 1.45 -8.48
N ILE A 76 2.92 1.48 -9.72
CA ILE A 76 3.15 0.30 -10.53
C ILE A 76 4.57 0.45 -11.06
N THR A 77 5.43 -0.50 -10.72
CA THR A 77 6.78 -0.61 -11.23
C THR A 77 6.98 -2.02 -11.79
N ASP A 78 8.12 -2.27 -12.42
CA ASP A 78 8.48 -3.61 -12.86
C ASP A 78 8.73 -4.57 -11.68
N GLU A 79 8.95 -4.02 -10.46
CA GLU A 79 9.25 -4.79 -9.26
C GLU A 79 8.01 -5.08 -8.41
N PHE A 80 7.05 -4.16 -8.35
CA PHE A 80 5.90 -4.26 -7.45
C PHE A 80 4.69 -3.45 -7.92
N VAL A 81 3.54 -3.80 -7.35
CA VAL A 81 2.33 -2.98 -7.42
C VAL A 81 1.87 -2.65 -6.01
N ALA A 82 1.62 -1.38 -5.73
CA ALA A 82 1.19 -0.93 -4.41
C ALA A 82 0.06 0.11 -4.49
N VAL A 83 -0.87 0.02 -3.54
CA VAL A 83 -1.79 1.10 -3.23
C VAL A 83 -1.22 1.88 -2.06
N THR A 84 -1.03 3.17 -2.28
CA THR A 84 -0.41 4.10 -1.34
C THR A 84 -1.43 5.13 -0.89
N PHE A 85 -1.59 5.28 0.41
CA PHE A 85 -2.30 6.41 1.00
C PHE A 85 -1.27 7.38 1.56
N ALA A 86 -1.16 8.56 0.96
CA ALA A 86 -0.20 9.60 1.31
C ALA A 86 -0.86 10.78 2.02
N ARG A 87 -0.27 11.27 3.10
CA ARG A 87 -0.69 12.49 3.79
C ARG A 87 0.51 13.37 4.12
N GLY A 88 0.38 14.67 3.87
CA GLY A 88 1.40 15.65 4.27
C GLY A 88 1.56 15.70 5.80
N ALA A 89 2.80 15.76 6.25
CA ALA A 89 3.16 15.83 7.66
C ALA A 89 4.29 16.85 7.87
N ASP A 90 4.16 17.65 8.93
CA ASP A 90 5.19 18.60 9.32
C ASP A 90 6.27 17.88 10.16
N LEU A 91 7.43 17.63 9.55
CA LEU A 91 8.56 16.96 10.20
C LEU A 91 9.18 17.78 11.34
N ASN A 92 8.92 19.10 11.38
CA ASN A 92 9.38 19.96 12.47
C ASN A 92 8.42 19.91 13.67
N ASN A 93 7.20 19.40 13.48
CA ASN A 93 6.23 19.22 14.54
C ASN A 93 6.17 17.76 14.99
N ARG A 94 7.18 17.37 15.76
CA ARG A 94 7.34 16.00 16.25
C ARG A 94 6.09 15.43 16.92
N SER A 95 5.41 16.22 17.75
CA SER A 95 4.20 15.78 18.47
C SER A 95 3.08 15.38 17.49
N LYS A 96 2.77 16.23 16.51
CA LYS A 96 1.76 15.94 15.49
C LYS A 96 2.14 14.75 14.61
N LEU A 97 3.42 14.63 14.26
CA LEU A 97 3.92 13.49 13.49
C LEU A 97 3.77 12.18 14.27
N GLU A 98 4.18 12.16 15.54
CA GLU A 98 4.05 10.98 16.40
C GLU A 98 2.58 10.59 16.62
N ASP A 99 1.68 11.56 16.80
CA ASP A 99 0.25 11.31 16.91
C ASP A 99 -0.32 10.72 15.62
N LEU A 100 0.08 11.22 14.45
CA LEU A 100 -0.31 10.66 13.16
C LEU A 100 0.19 9.22 12.99
N LEU A 101 1.45 8.95 13.33
CA LEU A 101 2.04 7.61 13.24
C LEU A 101 1.36 6.63 14.20
N ARG A 102 1.09 7.06 15.43
CA ARG A 102 0.35 6.27 16.42
C ARG A 102 -1.05 5.96 15.92
N TRP A 103 -1.73 6.94 15.33
CA TRP A 103 -3.05 6.75 14.73
C TRP A 103 -3.01 5.73 13.59
N CYS A 104 -2.03 5.83 12.68
CA CYS A 104 -1.88 4.88 11.56
C CYS A 104 -1.68 3.44 12.07
N ARG A 105 -0.73 3.22 12.99
CA ARG A 105 -0.49 1.91 13.63
C ARG A 105 -1.70 1.39 14.41
N GLY A 106 -2.53 2.31 14.92
CA GLY A 106 -3.73 1.98 15.67
C GLY A 106 -4.89 1.49 14.80
N ASN A 107 -4.94 1.89 13.53
CA ASN A 107 -6.11 1.72 12.67
C ASN A 107 -5.85 0.90 11.40
N ILE A 108 -4.59 0.75 10.98
CA ILE A 108 -4.20 0.12 9.73
C ILE A 108 -3.47 -1.19 10.01
N GLY A 109 -3.67 -2.20 9.15
CA GLY A 109 -3.01 -3.50 9.27
C GLY A 109 -3.57 -4.41 10.36
N LYS A 110 -4.56 -4.01 11.15
CA LYS A 110 -5.10 -4.91 12.17
C LYS A 110 -6.03 -5.95 11.55
N ALA A 111 -5.61 -7.21 11.55
CA ALA A 111 -6.54 -8.33 11.41
C ALA A 111 -7.62 -8.20 12.49
N SER A 112 -8.87 -8.06 12.06
CA SER A 112 -10.04 -8.03 12.95
C SER A 112 -10.45 -9.45 13.31
#